data_AF-A0A2V9REB5-F1
#
_entry.id   AF-A0A2V9REB5-F1
#
_cell.length_a   1.000
_cell.length_b   1.000
_cell.length_c   1.000
_cell.angle_alpha   90.00
_cell.angle_beta   90.00
_cell.angle_gamma   90.00
#
_symmetry.space_group_name_H-M   'P 1'
#
loop_
_entity.id
_entity.type
_entity.pdbx_description
1 polymer ?
#
loop_
_entity_poly.entity_id
_entity_poly.type
_entity_poly.pdbx_seq_one_letter_code
_entity_poly.pdbx_strand_id
1 'polypeptide(L)'
;MRPVFFFEVILILAGFLVFHHWNDNAQLLAQSSEASEGLTGEEKEALQKAKDPEEQLKVYLEIAGERLKAILSLSRKGDAEGTEKAVTGYRTAVSGAEDSVAKVQAAGKNTKKALMSLLKATKKFNFSLLQALEKVPEDMRQQIQSAYEVSLRVQDSVSIQLEKIEKK
;
A
#
# COMPACT_ATOMS: atom_id res chain seq x y z
N MET A 1 -8.42 -44.37 44.17
CA MET A 1 -9.18 -43.84 43.02
C MET A 1 -9.62 -42.41 43.32
N ARG A 2 -8.97 -41.41 42.70
CA ARG A 2 -9.52 -40.07 42.37
C ARG A 2 -8.59 -39.43 41.32
N PRO A 3 -8.98 -39.32 40.04
CA PRO A 3 -8.26 -38.51 39.07
C PRO A 3 -8.94 -37.13 38.98
N VAL A 4 -8.34 -36.08 39.55
CA VAL A 4 -8.89 -34.71 39.44
C VAL A 4 -7.90 -33.72 38.82
N PHE A 5 -6.65 -34.10 38.58
CA PHE A 5 -5.61 -33.14 38.16
C PHE A 5 -5.41 -32.97 36.65
N PHE A 6 -6.21 -33.62 35.79
CA PHE A 6 -6.03 -33.52 34.33
C PHE A 6 -6.92 -32.48 33.63
N PHE A 7 -7.95 -31.94 34.30
CA PHE A 7 -8.90 -31.03 33.65
C PHE A 7 -8.47 -29.54 33.66
N GLU A 8 -7.70 -29.08 34.65
CA GLU A 8 -7.30 -27.66 34.73
C GLU A 8 -6.22 -27.27 33.71
N VAL A 9 -5.29 -28.15 33.38
CA VAL A 9 -4.19 -27.85 32.44
C VAL A 9 -4.71 -27.71 30.99
N ILE A 10 -5.76 -28.46 30.64
CA ILE A 10 -6.35 -28.43 29.29
C ILE A 10 -7.10 -27.11 29.04
N LEU A 11 -7.76 -26.55 30.07
CA LEU A 11 -8.49 -25.28 29.96
C LEU A 11 -7.56 -24.08 29.76
N ILE A 12 -6.37 -24.08 30.37
CA ILE A 12 -5.38 -23.00 30.21
C ILE A 12 -4.78 -23.03 28.79
N LEU A 13 -4.47 -24.22 28.25
CA LEU A 13 -3.98 -24.37 26.87
C LEU A 13 -5.04 -24.01 25.82
N ALA A 14 -6.31 -24.36 26.05
CA ALA A 14 -7.42 -23.97 25.18
C ALA A 14 -7.66 -22.45 25.20
N GLY A 15 -7.55 -21.80 26.36
CA GLY A 15 -7.62 -20.33 26.48
C GLY A 15 -6.49 -19.63 25.74
N PHE A 16 -5.27 -20.18 25.78
CA PHE A 16 -4.11 -19.62 25.08
C PHE A 16 -4.24 -19.74 23.55
N LEU A 17 -4.79 -20.86 23.06
CA LEU A 17 -5.04 -21.07 21.62
C LEU A 17 -6.17 -20.17 21.08
N VAL A 18 -7.23 -19.95 21.86
CA VAL A 18 -8.31 -19.02 21.48
C VAL A 18 -7.81 -17.57 21.48
N PHE A 19 -6.96 -17.19 22.44
CA PHE A 19 -6.37 -15.85 22.50
C PHE A 19 -5.42 -15.58 21.33
N HIS A 20 -4.58 -16.55 20.94
CA HIS A 20 -3.71 -16.42 19.77
C HIS A 20 -4.51 -16.33 18.46
N HIS A 21 -5.55 -17.17 18.31
CA HIS A 21 -6.41 -17.14 17.12
C HIS A 21 -7.21 -15.84 16.99
N TRP A 22 -7.58 -15.20 18.12
CA TRP A 22 -8.25 -13.91 18.10
C TRP A 22 -7.29 -12.76 17.75
N ASN A 23 -6.06 -12.81 18.25
CA ASN A 23 -5.02 -11.83 17.94
C ASN A 23 -4.61 -11.85 16.44
N ASP A 24 -4.50 -13.03 15.85
CA ASP A 24 -4.17 -13.19 14.42
C ASP A 24 -5.30 -12.63 13.53
N ASN A 25 -6.56 -12.85 13.91
CA ASN A 25 -7.72 -12.29 13.21
C ASN A 25 -7.81 -10.77 13.36
N ALA A 26 -7.46 -10.23 14.53
CA ALA A 26 -7.41 -8.77 14.74
C ALA A 26 -6.34 -8.10 13.87
N GLN A 27 -5.17 -8.73 13.71
CA GLN A 27 -4.13 -8.26 12.78
C GLN A 27 -4.55 -8.36 11.31
N LEU A 28 -5.21 -9.44 10.91
CA LEU A 28 -5.74 -9.59 9.54
C LEU A 28 -6.83 -8.57 9.22
N LEU A 29 -7.72 -8.28 10.18
CA LEU A 29 -8.76 -7.26 10.04
C LEU A 29 -8.17 -5.85 9.98
N ALA A 30 -7.17 -5.54 10.81
CA ALA A 30 -6.46 -4.27 10.77
C ALA A 30 -5.71 -4.07 9.44
N GLN A 31 -5.00 -5.09 8.95
CA GLN A 31 -4.33 -5.04 7.65
C GLN A 31 -5.31 -4.89 6.47
N SER A 32 -6.47 -5.54 6.53
CA SER A 32 -7.51 -5.40 5.50
C SER A 32 -8.16 -4.00 5.49
N SER A 33 -8.24 -3.35 6.66
CA SER A 33 -8.79 -2.00 6.82
C SER A 33 -7.82 -0.94 6.28
N GLU A 34 -6.53 -1.04 6.59
CA GLU A 34 -5.50 -0.12 6.10
C GLU A 34 -5.28 -0.26 4.57
N ALA A 35 -5.35 -1.49 4.04
CA ALA A 35 -5.11 -1.76 2.61
C ALA A 35 -6.12 -1.10 1.65
N SER A 36 -7.24 -0.56 2.16
CA SER A 36 -8.25 0.11 1.35
C SER A 36 -8.61 1.51 1.84
N GLU A 37 -7.85 2.05 2.80
CA GLU A 37 -8.07 3.38 3.34
C GLU A 37 -7.79 4.45 2.28
N GLY A 38 -8.64 5.47 2.18
CA GLY A 38 -8.50 6.54 1.17
C GLY A 38 -8.91 6.17 -0.26
N LEU A 39 -9.35 4.92 -0.50
CA LEU A 39 -9.95 4.52 -1.78
C LEU A 39 -11.47 4.73 -1.78
N THR A 40 -12.01 5.19 -2.90
CA THR A 40 -13.47 5.32 -3.12
C THR A 40 -14.13 3.95 -3.34
N GLY A 41 -15.46 3.89 -3.24
CA GLY A 41 -16.20 2.67 -3.56
C GLY A 41 -15.97 2.20 -5.00
N GLU A 42 -15.93 3.14 -5.96
CA GLU A 42 -15.68 2.86 -7.37
C GLU A 42 -14.27 2.28 -7.61
N GLU A 43 -13.27 2.81 -6.91
CA GLU A 43 -11.89 2.33 -6.99
C GLU A 43 -11.76 0.91 -6.41
N LYS A 44 -12.42 0.64 -5.29
CA LYS A 44 -12.48 -0.71 -4.71
C LYS A 44 -13.17 -1.69 -5.66
N GLU A 45 -14.25 -1.27 -6.31
CA GLU A 45 -14.96 -2.10 -7.30
C GLU A 45 -14.08 -2.35 -8.54
N ALA A 46 -13.36 -1.35 -9.04
CA ALA A 46 -12.43 -1.50 -10.16
C ALA A 46 -11.31 -2.49 -9.82
N LEU A 47 -10.77 -2.43 -8.59
CA LEU A 47 -9.76 -3.38 -8.10
C LEU A 47 -10.31 -4.81 -7.95
N GLN A 48 -11.57 -4.97 -7.55
CA GLN A 48 -12.23 -6.28 -7.49
C GLN A 48 -12.50 -6.85 -8.89
N LYS A 49 -12.81 -5.99 -9.87
CA LYS A 49 -13.01 -6.39 -11.27
C LYS A 49 -11.70 -6.81 -11.95
N ALA A 50 -10.59 -6.15 -11.61
CA ALA A 50 -9.25 -6.53 -12.03
C ALA A 50 -8.83 -7.84 -11.34
N LYS A 51 -9.07 -8.97 -12.02
CA LYS A 51 -8.87 -10.31 -11.44
C LYS A 51 -7.41 -10.72 -11.41
N ASP A 52 -6.59 -10.23 -12.34
CA ASP A 52 -5.17 -10.54 -12.38
C ASP A 52 -4.31 -9.41 -11.76
N PRO A 53 -3.17 -9.75 -11.14
CA PRO A 53 -2.33 -8.73 -10.50
C PRO A 53 -1.72 -7.70 -11.47
N GLU A 54 -1.60 -7.99 -12.77
CA GLU A 54 -1.09 -6.99 -13.73
C GLU A 54 -2.15 -5.95 -14.07
N GLU A 55 -3.42 -6.34 -14.14
CA GLU A 55 -4.55 -5.41 -14.22
C GLU A 55 -4.68 -4.60 -12.94
N GLN A 56 -4.58 -5.22 -11.76
CA GLN A 56 -4.60 -4.51 -10.47
C GLN A 56 -3.51 -3.45 -10.39
N LEU A 57 -2.29 -3.78 -10.85
CA LEU A 57 -1.20 -2.82 -10.94
C LEU A 57 -1.59 -1.59 -11.75
N LYS A 58 -2.23 -1.75 -12.92
CA LYS A 58 -2.65 -0.61 -13.75
C LYS A 58 -3.67 0.26 -13.02
N VAL A 59 -4.68 -0.36 -12.41
CA VAL A 59 -5.72 0.35 -11.67
C VAL A 59 -5.10 1.13 -10.50
N TYR A 60 -4.22 0.52 -9.71
CA TYR A 60 -3.52 1.23 -8.64
C TYR A 60 -2.66 2.40 -9.13
N LEU A 61 -1.96 2.25 -10.25
CA LEU A 61 -1.16 3.33 -10.83
C LEU A 61 -2.02 4.48 -11.35
N GLU A 62 -3.21 4.20 -11.90
CA GLU A 62 -4.19 5.20 -12.29
C GLU A 62 -4.71 5.97 -11.08
N ILE A 63 -5.11 5.26 -10.02
CA ILE A 63 -5.57 5.87 -8.76
C ILE A 63 -4.47 6.76 -8.16
N ALA A 64 -3.23 6.25 -8.07
CA ALA A 64 -2.10 7.03 -7.58
C ALA A 64 -1.86 8.29 -8.43
N GLY A 65 -2.01 8.18 -9.75
CA GLY A 65 -1.92 9.32 -10.67
C GLY A 65 -2.99 10.39 -10.41
N GLU A 66 -4.25 9.99 -10.23
CA GLU A 66 -5.33 10.92 -9.92
C GLU A 66 -5.19 11.56 -8.54
N ARG A 67 -4.79 10.76 -7.53
CA ARG A 67 -4.53 11.28 -6.19
C ARG A 67 -3.35 12.25 -6.17
N LEU A 68 -2.30 11.99 -6.94
CA LEU A 68 -1.21 12.96 -7.10
C LEU A 68 -1.70 14.29 -7.69
N LYS A 69 -2.55 14.27 -8.73
CA LYS A 69 -3.12 15.52 -9.27
C LYS A 69 -3.94 16.26 -8.20
N ALA A 70 -4.70 15.54 -7.39
CA ALA A 70 -5.45 16.12 -6.28
C ALA A 70 -4.52 16.75 -5.23
N ILE A 71 -3.47 16.04 -4.77
CA ILE A 71 -2.45 16.56 -3.87
C ILE A 71 -1.88 17.88 -4.40
N LEU A 72 -1.47 17.92 -5.67
CA LEU A 72 -0.89 19.12 -6.29
C LEU A 72 -1.87 20.29 -6.39
N SER A 73 -3.15 20.01 -6.63
CA SER A 73 -4.19 21.03 -6.77
C SER A 73 -4.63 21.60 -5.43
N LEU A 74 -4.88 20.72 -4.46
CA LEU A 74 -5.43 21.07 -3.13
C LEU A 74 -4.38 21.76 -2.26
N SER A 75 -3.14 21.26 -2.28
CA SER A 75 -2.05 21.87 -1.50
C SER A 75 -1.71 23.29 -1.96
N ARG A 76 -1.81 23.57 -3.26
CA ARG A 76 -1.66 24.94 -3.81
C ARG A 76 -2.78 25.88 -3.40
N LYS A 77 -3.98 25.34 -3.15
CA LYS A 77 -5.13 26.12 -2.68
C LYS A 77 -5.15 26.30 -1.17
N GLY A 78 -4.22 25.66 -0.45
CA GLY A 78 -4.21 25.67 1.01
C GLY A 78 -5.31 24.81 1.63
N ASP A 79 -5.83 23.81 0.92
CA ASP A 79 -6.80 22.85 1.46
C ASP A 79 -6.08 21.68 2.16
N ALA A 80 -5.84 21.81 3.46
CA ALA A 80 -5.09 20.84 4.24
C ALA A 80 -5.82 19.49 4.38
N GLU A 81 -7.13 19.52 4.65
CA GLU A 81 -7.94 18.31 4.85
C GLU A 81 -8.09 17.53 3.54
N GLY A 82 -8.35 18.24 2.44
CA GLY A 82 -8.40 17.64 1.11
C GLY A 82 -7.05 17.05 0.70
N THR A 83 -5.95 17.75 1.01
CA THR A 83 -4.59 17.26 0.75
C THR A 83 -4.29 15.99 1.54
N GLU A 84 -4.64 15.94 2.82
CA GLU A 84 -4.44 14.77 3.67
C GLU A 84 -5.18 13.55 3.12
N LYS A 85 -6.47 13.68 2.79
CA LYS A 85 -7.26 12.59 2.18
C LYS A 85 -6.65 12.11 0.87
N ALA A 86 -6.18 13.04 0.03
CA ALA A 86 -5.53 12.70 -1.23
C ALA A 86 -4.19 11.98 -1.00
N VAL A 87 -3.40 12.39 -0.01
CA VAL A 87 -2.16 11.73 0.41
C VAL A 87 -2.41 10.31 0.90
N THR A 88 -3.43 10.09 1.75
CA THR A 88 -3.79 8.75 2.23
C THR A 88 -4.14 7.83 1.06
N GLY A 89 -5.05 8.26 0.18
CA GLY A 89 -5.41 7.47 -1.01
C GLY A 89 -4.22 7.21 -1.95
N TYR A 90 -3.33 8.18 -2.11
CA TYR A 90 -2.10 8.02 -2.88
C TYR A 90 -1.19 6.95 -2.28
N ARG A 91 -0.93 7.00 -0.97
CA ARG A 91 -0.06 6.05 -0.27
C ARG A 91 -0.62 4.62 -0.36
N THR A 92 -1.92 4.45 -0.17
CA THR A 92 -2.61 3.18 -0.35
C THR A 92 -2.45 2.66 -1.77
N ALA A 93 -2.66 3.51 -2.77
CA ALA A 93 -2.56 3.11 -4.17
C ALA A 93 -1.13 2.72 -4.58
N VAL A 94 -0.11 3.48 -4.17
CA VAL A 94 1.30 3.16 -4.47
C VAL A 94 1.74 1.85 -3.79
N SER A 95 1.32 1.62 -2.54
CA SER A 95 1.62 0.38 -1.83
C SER A 95 0.89 -0.81 -2.46
N GLY A 96 -0.39 -0.64 -2.83
CA GLY A 96 -1.15 -1.66 -3.55
C GLY A 96 -0.58 -2.01 -4.93
N ALA A 97 0.03 -1.03 -5.62
CA ALA A 97 0.77 -1.28 -6.86
C ALA A 97 2.00 -2.17 -6.63
N GLU A 98 2.76 -1.93 -5.57
CA GLU A 98 3.89 -2.79 -5.19
C GLU A 98 3.42 -4.21 -4.83
N ASP A 99 2.36 -4.33 -4.03
CA ASP A 99 1.77 -5.62 -3.66
C ASP A 99 1.28 -6.40 -4.88
N SER A 100 0.73 -5.70 -5.87
CA SER A 100 0.30 -6.30 -7.14
C SER A 100 1.48 -6.92 -7.90
N VAL A 101 2.62 -6.22 -7.94
CA VAL A 101 3.86 -6.78 -8.53
C VAL A 101 4.36 -7.99 -7.74
N ALA A 102 4.33 -7.93 -6.40
CA ALA A 102 4.70 -9.05 -5.54
C ALA A 102 3.82 -10.29 -5.81
N LYS A 103 2.52 -10.09 -6.05
CA LYS A 103 1.59 -11.17 -6.45
C LYS A 103 1.91 -11.74 -7.84
N VAL A 104 2.31 -10.92 -8.82
CA VAL A 104 2.81 -11.42 -10.12
C VAL A 104 4.01 -12.34 -9.89
N GLN A 105 4.94 -11.94 -9.01
CA GLN A 105 6.13 -12.71 -8.67
C GLN A 105 5.77 -14.04 -8.01
N ALA A 106 4.87 -14.02 -7.02
CA ALA A 106 4.42 -15.20 -6.28
C ALA A 106 3.71 -16.20 -7.19
N ALA A 107 3.04 -15.73 -8.25
CA ALA A 107 2.44 -16.58 -9.27
C ALA A 107 3.47 -17.19 -10.25
N GLY A 108 4.77 -16.98 -10.04
CA GLY A 108 5.85 -17.48 -10.89
C GLY A 108 5.91 -16.82 -12.27
N LYS A 109 5.20 -15.70 -12.46
CA LYS A 109 5.17 -14.97 -13.74
C LYS A 109 6.37 -14.03 -13.87
N ASN A 110 6.71 -13.68 -15.10
CA ASN A 110 7.76 -12.72 -15.38
C ASN A 110 7.34 -11.30 -14.92
N THR A 111 8.01 -10.79 -13.90
CA THR A 111 7.72 -9.49 -13.29
C THR A 111 8.40 -8.31 -13.98
N LYS A 112 9.31 -8.53 -14.93
CA LYS A 112 10.14 -7.45 -15.52
C LYS A 112 9.29 -6.29 -16.05
N LYS A 113 8.22 -6.59 -16.79
CA LYS A 113 7.33 -5.56 -17.35
C LYS A 113 6.55 -4.80 -16.27
N ALA A 114 6.08 -5.52 -15.24
CA ALA A 114 5.35 -4.96 -14.12
C ALA A 114 6.24 -4.03 -13.29
N LEU A 115 7.46 -4.48 -12.95
CA LEU A 115 8.49 -3.70 -12.27
C LEU A 115 8.90 -2.45 -13.08
N MET A 116 9.14 -2.57 -14.39
CA MET A 116 9.47 -1.41 -15.23
C MET A 116 8.34 -0.38 -15.25
N SER A 117 7.07 -0.83 -15.26
CA SER A 117 5.91 0.05 -15.25
C SER A 117 5.80 0.81 -13.93
N LEU A 118 5.98 0.11 -12.80
CA LEU A 118 5.99 0.70 -11.46
C LEU A 118 7.17 1.67 -11.28
N LEU A 119 8.37 1.33 -11.75
CA LEU A 119 9.55 2.20 -11.70
C LEU A 119 9.31 3.49 -12.48
N LYS A 120 8.74 3.39 -13.69
CA LYS A 120 8.46 4.55 -14.53
C LYS A 120 7.43 5.48 -13.87
N ALA A 121 6.40 4.91 -13.24
CA ALA A 121 5.37 5.68 -12.55
C ALA A 121 5.95 6.39 -11.31
N THR A 122 6.62 5.66 -10.42
CA THR A 122 7.22 6.22 -9.19
C THR A 122 8.26 7.29 -9.47
N LYS A 123 9.11 7.16 -10.50
CA LYS A 123 10.01 8.25 -10.94
C LYS A 123 9.26 9.54 -11.28
N LYS A 124 8.15 9.44 -12.01
CA LYS A 124 7.33 10.61 -12.37
C LYS A 124 6.63 11.21 -11.15
N PHE A 125 6.15 10.36 -10.26
CA PHE A 125 5.49 10.80 -9.04
C PHE A 125 6.48 11.51 -8.11
N ASN A 126 7.65 10.92 -7.87
CA ASN A 126 8.73 11.50 -7.07
C ASN A 126 9.13 12.89 -7.58
N PHE A 127 9.30 13.03 -8.90
CA PHE A 127 9.59 14.33 -9.50
C PHE A 127 8.49 15.37 -9.22
N SER A 128 7.22 14.97 -9.33
CA SER A 128 6.08 15.89 -9.13
C SER A 128 5.90 16.27 -7.66
N LEU A 129 6.09 15.32 -6.74
CA LEU A 129 6.00 15.54 -5.30
C LEU A 129 7.13 16.43 -4.79
N LEU A 130 8.36 16.22 -5.28
CA LEU A 130 9.49 17.08 -4.94
C LEU A 130 9.25 18.54 -5.35
N GLN A 131 8.72 18.76 -6.57
CA GLN A 131 8.32 20.10 -7.01
C GLN A 131 7.20 20.72 -6.17
N ALA A 132 6.33 19.89 -5.58
CA ALA A 132 5.26 20.36 -4.72
C ALA A 132 5.81 20.85 -3.39
N LEU A 133 6.75 20.11 -2.77
CA LEU A 133 7.36 20.45 -1.49
C LEU A 133 7.98 21.86 -1.47
N GLU A 134 8.54 22.31 -2.59
CA GLU A 134 9.12 23.65 -2.73
C GLU A 134 8.08 24.78 -2.75
N LYS A 135 6.83 24.47 -3.07
CA LYS A 135 5.78 25.46 -3.41
C LYS A 135 4.63 25.51 -2.42
N VAL A 136 4.55 24.55 -1.51
CA VAL A 136 3.42 24.44 -0.59
C VAL A 136 3.70 25.11 0.75
N PRO A 137 2.63 25.56 1.44
CA PRO A 137 2.70 25.99 2.83
C PRO A 137 3.38 24.96 3.74
N GLU A 138 4.03 25.44 4.79
CA GLU A 138 4.84 24.61 5.70
C GLU A 138 4.03 23.55 6.45
N ASP A 139 2.80 23.90 6.83
CA ASP A 139 1.80 23.02 7.44
C ASP A 139 1.40 21.83 6.55
N MET A 140 1.59 21.93 5.23
CA MET A 140 1.27 20.84 4.28
C MET A 140 2.50 20.06 3.83
N ARG A 141 3.71 20.57 4.07
CA ARG A 141 4.94 19.91 3.64
C ARG A 141 5.04 18.49 4.22
N GLN A 142 4.67 18.30 5.50
CA GLN A 142 4.73 16.97 6.13
C GLN A 142 3.84 15.95 5.41
N GLN A 143 2.64 16.34 5.00
CA GLN A 143 1.72 15.45 4.30
C GLN A 143 2.29 15.05 2.93
N ILE A 144 2.77 16.01 2.15
CA ILE A 144 3.37 15.75 0.83
C ILE A 144 4.67 14.95 0.96
N GLN A 145 5.47 15.23 2.00
CA GLN A 145 6.69 14.50 2.30
C GLN A 145 6.39 13.02 2.55
N SER A 146 5.33 12.70 3.28
CA SER A 146 4.93 11.30 3.50
C SER A 146 4.54 10.57 2.21
N ALA A 147 3.89 11.25 1.26
CA ALA A 147 3.60 10.69 -0.06
C ALA A 147 4.89 10.45 -0.86
N TYR A 148 5.83 11.41 -0.81
CA TYR A 148 7.13 11.30 -1.47
C TYR A 148 7.93 10.11 -0.94
N GLU A 149 7.98 9.93 0.38
CA GLU A 149 8.73 8.84 1.02
C GLU A 149 8.22 7.45 0.60
N VAL A 150 6.90 7.26 0.54
CA VAL A 150 6.32 5.98 0.06
C VAL A 150 6.71 5.69 -1.39
N SER A 151 6.62 6.69 -2.28
CA SER A 151 6.97 6.51 -3.68
C SER A 151 8.47 6.33 -3.91
N LEU A 152 9.32 6.99 -3.11
CA LEU A 152 10.77 6.79 -3.13
C LEU A 152 11.15 5.38 -2.66
N ARG A 153 10.58 4.91 -1.53
CA ARG A 153 10.78 3.54 -1.03
C ARG A 153 10.43 2.50 -2.09
N VAL A 154 9.27 2.64 -2.75
CA VAL A 154 8.87 1.71 -3.82
C VAL A 154 9.81 1.79 -5.01
N GLN A 155 10.22 2.98 -5.43
CA GLN A 155 11.18 3.17 -6.53
C GLN A 155 12.50 2.43 -6.26
N ASP A 156 13.02 2.54 -5.03
CA ASP A 156 14.29 1.93 -4.64
C ASP A 156 14.17 0.41 -4.55
N SER A 157 13.09 -0.08 -3.92
CA SER A 157 12.72 -1.50 -3.87
C SER A 157 12.68 -2.11 -5.29
N VAL A 158 12.00 -1.45 -6.22
CA VAL A 158 11.85 -1.90 -7.61
C VAL A 158 13.17 -1.87 -8.38
N SER A 159 13.99 -0.83 -8.19
CA SER A 159 15.32 -0.74 -8.81
C SER A 159 16.20 -1.93 -8.41
N ILE A 160 16.25 -2.26 -7.12
CA ILE A 160 17.00 -3.41 -6.60
C ILE A 160 16.48 -4.73 -7.20
N GLN A 161 15.16 -4.88 -7.32
CA GLN A 161 14.56 -6.09 -7.90
C GLN A 161 14.91 -6.25 -9.39
N LEU A 162 14.88 -5.16 -10.17
CA LEU A 162 15.25 -5.19 -11.59
C LEU A 162 16.72 -5.53 -11.79
N GLU A 163 17.63 -4.96 -10.99
CA GLU A 163 19.06 -5.33 -11.06
C GLU A 163 19.30 -6.82 -10.78
N LYS A 164 18.57 -7.41 -9.84
CA LYS A 164 18.65 -8.85 -9.54
C LYS A 164 18.16 -9.71 -10.70
N ILE A 165 17.22 -9.20 -11.50
CA ILE A 165 16.72 -9.88 -12.70
C ILE A 165 17.73 -9.77 -13.85
N GLU A 166 18.40 -8.64 -14.00
CA GLU A 166 19.38 -8.41 -15.09
C GLU A 166 20.72 -9.13 -14.87
N LYS A 167 21.06 -9.43 -13.61
CA LYS A 167 22.27 -10.19 -13.22
C LYS A 167 22.08 -11.71 -13.26
N LYS A 168 20.87 -12.20 -13.56
CA LYS A 168 20.54 -13.63 -13.72
C LYS A 168 20.53 -14.02 -15.18
#